data_AF-K3WRJ7-F1
#
_entry.id   AF-K3WRJ7-F1
#
_cell.length_a   1.000
_cell.length_b   1.000
_cell.length_c   1.000
_cell.angle_alpha   90.00
_cell.angle_beta   90.00
_cell.angle_gamma   90.00
#
_symmetry.space_group_name_H-M   'P 1'
#
loop_
_entity.id
_entity.type
_entity.pdbx_description
1 polymer ?
#
loop_
_entity_poly.entity_id
_entity_poly.type
_entity_poly.pdbx_seq_one_letter_code
_entity_poly.pdbx_strand_id
1 'polypeptide(L)'
;QERELNVELQTEEIEVLQSIYEDAFQLKANFDDADGVRAFTIAIPGRHAIQLLIHLPFGYPTTDAPVAEVYESFGLTNAQRDQILQDLDTIFQRSSGQVCLYEWIEGVRDVYANDEDVDLSSLSISDSKEGVQEASRATMGQEQEEDDAPPVSFISDPQTLRPRVRTAQLVRDPEREARLAPLIFHGKPFTDRKSTFQGHACPVHSVEDVRSFLAILMDDRKIERAIHNMLAYRIVGDFVIKDNDEDGEDAAGSKLSHLLELTKAENVAVVVTRWFGGILLGPDRFKHINTAARETLEEGGFLAASILNHSKKKNKK
;
A
#
# COMPACT_ATOMS: atom_id res chain seq x y z
N GLN A 1 33.73 -12.65 -13.74
CA GLN A 1 33.19 -13.66 -14.65
C GLN A 1 31.68 -13.82 -14.50
N GLU A 2 31.14 -14.49 -13.48
CA GLU A 2 29.67 -14.67 -13.37
C GLU A 2 28.91 -13.33 -13.23
N ARG A 3 29.40 -12.43 -12.36
CA ARG A 3 28.85 -11.07 -12.23
C ARG A 3 28.86 -10.28 -13.54
N GLU A 4 29.91 -10.40 -14.34
CA GLU A 4 30.02 -9.67 -15.62
C GLU A 4 29.04 -10.23 -16.65
N LEU A 5 28.89 -11.56 -16.69
CA LEU A 5 27.91 -12.24 -17.53
C LEU A 5 26.48 -11.84 -17.16
N ASN A 6 26.17 -11.78 -15.86
CA ASN A 6 24.86 -11.33 -15.37
C ASN A 6 24.57 -9.89 -15.77
N VAL A 7 25.55 -8.99 -15.68
CA VAL A 7 25.39 -7.59 -16.11
C VAL A 7 25.15 -7.50 -17.63
N GLU A 8 25.84 -8.31 -18.43
CA GLU A 8 25.63 -8.40 -19.88
C GLU A 8 24.22 -8.88 -20.22
N LEU A 9 23.78 -10.01 -19.64
CA LEU A 9 22.43 -10.57 -19.82
C LEU A 9 21.32 -9.61 -19.40
N GLN A 10 21.48 -8.94 -18.26
CA GLN A 10 20.54 -7.92 -17.80
C GLN A 10 20.45 -6.75 -18.78
N THR A 11 21.58 -6.32 -19.35
CA THR A 11 21.62 -5.18 -20.29
C THR A 11 20.90 -5.55 -21.59
N GLU A 12 21.18 -6.72 -22.14
CA GLU A 12 20.48 -7.23 -23.32
C GLU A 12 18.97 -7.35 -23.08
N GLU A 13 18.55 -7.91 -21.93
CA GLU A 13 17.14 -8.04 -21.60
C GLU A 13 16.45 -6.67 -21.52
N ILE A 14 17.10 -5.68 -20.91
CA ILE A 14 16.52 -4.34 -20.73
C ILE A 14 16.39 -3.59 -22.05
N GLU A 15 17.37 -3.70 -22.94
CA GLU A 15 17.28 -3.13 -24.29
C GLU A 15 16.09 -3.73 -25.06
N VAL A 16 15.88 -5.04 -24.93
CA VAL A 16 14.72 -5.74 -25.52
C VAL A 16 13.42 -5.21 -24.91
N LEU A 17 13.30 -5.12 -23.58
CA LEU A 17 12.10 -4.60 -22.92
C LEU A 17 11.80 -3.16 -23.30
N GLN A 18 12.82 -2.30 -23.38
CA GLN A 18 12.65 -0.92 -23.85
C GLN A 18 12.07 -0.85 -25.26
N SER A 19 12.52 -1.73 -26.16
CA SER A 19 12.00 -1.80 -27.53
C SER A 19 10.56 -2.30 -27.61
N ILE A 20 10.14 -3.16 -26.67
CA ILE A 20 8.80 -3.76 -26.66
C ILE A 20 7.77 -2.79 -26.05
N TYR A 21 8.14 -2.16 -24.94
CA TYR A 21 7.19 -1.41 -24.11
C TYR A 21 7.30 0.12 -24.28
N GLU A 22 8.31 0.60 -25.00
CA GLU A 22 8.50 2.01 -25.36
C GLU A 22 8.19 2.96 -24.19
N ASP A 23 7.17 3.82 -24.34
CA ASP A 23 6.77 4.84 -23.37
C ASP A 23 6.35 4.28 -21.99
N ALA A 24 5.97 3.00 -21.92
CA ALA A 24 5.57 2.36 -20.67
C ALA A 24 6.79 1.96 -19.80
N PHE A 25 7.99 1.87 -20.38
CA PHE A 25 9.22 1.47 -19.69
C PHE A 25 10.12 2.68 -19.41
N GLN A 26 10.54 2.84 -18.15
CA GLN A 26 11.38 3.97 -17.74
C GLN A 26 12.52 3.51 -16.82
N LEU A 27 13.77 3.80 -17.20
CA LEU A 27 14.94 3.56 -16.34
C LEU A 27 14.99 4.59 -15.20
N LYS A 28 15.48 4.18 -14.03
CA LYS A 28 15.80 5.13 -12.95
C LYS A 28 17.08 5.91 -13.29
N ALA A 29 17.19 7.13 -12.76
CA ALA A 29 18.29 8.07 -13.08
C ALA A 29 19.71 7.53 -12.79
N ASN A 30 19.82 6.57 -11.86
CA ASN A 30 21.10 6.00 -11.40
C ASN A 30 21.33 4.58 -11.94
N PHE A 31 20.70 4.23 -13.07
CA PHE A 31 20.73 2.87 -13.60
C PHE A 31 22.14 2.39 -13.99
N ASP A 32 23.04 3.28 -14.40
CA ASP A 32 24.41 2.95 -14.81
C ASP A 32 25.47 3.28 -13.74
N ASP A 33 25.06 3.63 -12.51
CA ASP A 33 26.02 3.88 -11.44
C ASP A 33 26.73 2.57 -11.08
N ALA A 34 28.07 2.57 -11.09
CA ALA A 34 28.90 1.37 -10.90
C ALA A 34 28.67 0.64 -9.54
N ASP A 35 28.14 1.38 -8.55
CA ASP A 35 27.76 0.90 -7.22
C ASP A 35 26.24 0.96 -6.97
N GLY A 36 25.45 1.37 -7.98
CA GLY A 36 24.01 1.58 -7.88
C GLY A 36 23.18 0.32 -8.12
N VAL A 37 22.00 0.26 -7.50
CA VAL A 37 21.00 -0.78 -7.78
C VAL A 37 20.36 -0.50 -9.14
N ARG A 38 20.57 -1.39 -10.11
CA ARG A 38 19.92 -1.29 -11.43
C ARG A 38 18.43 -1.46 -11.26
N ALA A 39 17.66 -0.41 -11.57
CA ALA A 39 16.22 -0.44 -11.40
C ALA A 39 15.48 0.32 -12.51
N PHE A 40 14.28 -0.17 -12.82
CA PHE A 40 13.40 0.45 -13.80
C PHE A 40 11.95 0.35 -13.36
N THR A 41 11.10 1.21 -13.91
CA THR A 41 9.65 1.11 -13.77
C THR A 41 9.01 0.73 -15.09
N ILE A 42 7.98 -0.11 -15.03
CA ILE A 42 7.16 -0.49 -16.17
C ILE A 42 5.67 -0.28 -15.83
N ALA A 43 4.96 0.45 -16.67
CA ALA A 43 3.52 0.61 -16.58
C ALA A 43 2.80 -0.53 -17.31
N ILE A 44 1.88 -1.18 -16.61
CA ILE A 44 1.01 -2.24 -17.13
C ILE A 44 -0.41 -1.65 -17.27
N PRO A 45 -0.75 -1.13 -18.45
CA PRO A 45 -2.06 -0.54 -18.69
C PRO A 45 -3.15 -1.60 -18.57
N GLY A 46 -4.31 -1.23 -18.04
CA GLY A 46 -5.43 -2.13 -17.83
C GLY A 46 -6.37 -1.61 -16.74
N ARG A 47 -7.34 -2.43 -16.34
CA ARG A 47 -8.34 -2.10 -15.29
C ARG A 47 -7.72 -1.54 -14.02
N HIS A 48 -6.56 -2.08 -13.64
CA HIS A 48 -5.87 -1.75 -12.40
C HIS A 48 -4.74 -0.74 -12.57
N ALA A 49 -4.42 -0.31 -13.81
CA ALA A 49 -3.34 0.61 -14.14
C ALA A 49 -2.06 0.38 -13.31
N ILE A 50 -1.60 -0.87 -13.27
CA ILE A 50 -0.52 -1.30 -12.38
C ILE A 50 0.80 -0.70 -12.87
N GLN A 51 1.67 -0.29 -11.96
CA GLN A 51 3.05 0.04 -12.27
C GLN A 51 3.96 -0.86 -11.46
N LEU A 52 4.94 -1.50 -12.08
CA LEU A 52 5.96 -2.28 -11.36
C LEU A 52 7.25 -1.47 -11.29
N LEU A 53 7.86 -1.40 -10.11
CA LEU A 53 9.26 -1.00 -9.94
C LEU A 53 10.07 -2.27 -9.73
N ILE A 54 11.05 -2.50 -10.57
CA ILE A 54 11.86 -3.72 -10.57
C ILE A 54 13.30 -3.33 -10.31
N HIS A 55 13.91 -3.98 -9.31
CA HIS A 55 15.32 -3.87 -8.97
C HIS A 55 16.04 -5.16 -9.36
N LEU A 56 17.22 -5.02 -9.95
CA LEU A 56 18.03 -6.13 -10.45
C LEU A 56 19.26 -6.28 -9.56
N PRO A 57 19.33 -7.34 -8.73
CA PRO A 57 20.53 -7.65 -7.97
C PRO A 57 21.67 -8.09 -8.90
N PHE A 58 22.92 -8.02 -8.42
CA PHE A 58 24.08 -8.46 -9.19
C PHE A 58 24.07 -9.96 -9.52
N GLY A 59 23.36 -10.77 -8.74
CA GLY A 59 23.20 -12.20 -8.99
C GLY A 59 22.08 -12.56 -9.97
N TYR A 60 21.24 -11.63 -10.41
CA TYR A 60 20.24 -11.91 -11.44
C TYR A 60 20.91 -12.01 -12.82
N PRO A 61 20.56 -12.98 -13.69
CA PRO A 61 19.51 -13.99 -13.52
C PRO A 61 19.94 -15.30 -12.85
N THR A 62 21.23 -15.56 -12.63
CA THR A 62 21.69 -16.90 -12.26
C THR A 62 21.37 -17.32 -10.83
N THR A 63 21.52 -16.43 -9.84
CA THR A 63 21.42 -16.77 -8.42
C THR A 63 20.32 -16.02 -7.68
N ASP A 64 20.07 -14.76 -8.03
CA ASP A 64 19.18 -13.88 -7.28
C ASP A 64 17.96 -13.48 -8.13
N ALA A 65 16.76 -13.56 -7.55
CA ALA A 65 15.54 -13.09 -8.21
C ALA A 65 15.54 -11.55 -8.33
N PRO A 66 14.92 -10.97 -9.38
CA PRO A 66 14.59 -9.56 -9.37
C PRO A 66 13.70 -9.22 -8.16
N VAL A 67 13.75 -7.98 -7.69
CA VAL A 67 12.88 -7.50 -6.60
C VAL A 67 11.85 -6.56 -7.19
N ALA A 68 10.59 -6.99 -7.24
CA ALA A 68 9.47 -6.17 -7.69
C ALA A 68 8.73 -5.48 -6.54
N GLU A 69 8.24 -4.29 -6.84
CA GLU A 69 7.30 -3.55 -6.02
C GLU A 69 6.12 -3.10 -6.89
N VAL A 70 4.89 -3.28 -6.38
CA VAL A 70 3.65 -2.94 -7.09
C VAL A 70 3.16 -1.54 -6.70
N TYR A 71 3.24 -0.61 -7.65
CA TYR A 71 2.77 0.77 -7.63
C TYR A 71 1.46 0.96 -8.42
N GLU A 72 0.78 2.08 -8.17
CA GLU A 72 -0.39 2.57 -8.92
C GLU A 72 -1.53 1.56 -9.19
N SER A 73 -1.59 0.45 -8.46
CA SER A 73 -2.52 -0.67 -8.66
C SER A 73 -3.95 -0.37 -8.16
N PHE A 74 -4.69 0.46 -8.89
CA PHE A 74 -6.05 0.89 -8.55
C PHE A 74 -6.98 -0.31 -8.36
N GLY A 75 -7.61 -0.42 -7.19
CA GLY A 75 -8.61 -1.46 -6.92
C GLY A 75 -8.06 -2.87 -6.67
N LEU A 76 -6.74 -3.08 -6.63
CA LEU A 76 -6.17 -4.34 -6.13
C LEU A 76 -6.20 -4.37 -4.59
N THR A 77 -6.53 -5.53 -4.04
CA THR A 77 -6.38 -5.84 -2.61
C THR A 77 -4.92 -6.17 -2.28
N ASN A 78 -4.56 -6.15 -0.99
CA ASN A 78 -3.22 -6.58 -0.56
C ASN A 78 -2.96 -8.04 -0.90
N ALA A 79 -3.94 -8.92 -0.73
CA ALA A 79 -3.81 -10.33 -1.10
C ALA A 79 -3.50 -10.51 -2.59
N GLN A 80 -4.11 -9.70 -3.48
CA GLN A 80 -3.80 -9.72 -4.91
C GLN A 80 -2.40 -9.18 -5.21
N ARG A 81 -1.92 -8.16 -4.48
CA ARG A 81 -0.53 -7.69 -4.62
C ARG A 81 0.47 -8.74 -4.15
N ASP A 82 0.19 -9.38 -3.01
CA ASP A 82 1.02 -10.47 -2.50
C ASP A 82 1.02 -11.65 -3.47
N GLN A 83 -0.14 -11.93 -4.10
CA GLN A 83 -0.24 -12.95 -5.14
C GLN A 83 0.58 -12.59 -6.38
N ILE A 84 0.53 -11.34 -6.86
CA ILE A 84 1.41 -10.87 -7.94
C ILE A 84 2.86 -11.17 -7.60
N LEU A 85 3.34 -10.77 -6.43
CA LEU A 85 4.74 -10.99 -6.04
C LEU A 85 5.11 -12.48 -5.94
N GLN A 86 4.19 -13.33 -5.45
CA GLN A 86 4.38 -14.78 -5.41
C GLN A 86 4.43 -15.40 -6.82
N ASP A 87 3.60 -14.91 -7.74
CA ASP A 87 3.58 -15.37 -9.13
C ASP A 87 4.89 -14.99 -9.84
N LEU A 88 5.39 -13.77 -9.60
CA LEU A 88 6.69 -13.31 -10.11
C LEU A 88 7.85 -14.16 -9.59
N ASP A 89 7.88 -14.47 -8.29
CA ASP A 89 8.88 -15.38 -7.71
C ASP A 89 8.79 -16.78 -8.33
N THR A 90 7.57 -17.28 -8.53
CA THR A 90 7.34 -18.57 -9.21
C THR A 90 7.89 -18.57 -10.64
N ILE A 91 7.74 -17.47 -11.39
CA ILE A 91 8.31 -17.33 -12.74
C ILE A 91 9.84 -17.37 -12.67
N PHE A 92 10.46 -16.66 -11.73
CA PHE A 92 11.91 -16.71 -11.56
C PHE A 92 12.40 -18.12 -11.23
N GLN A 93 11.77 -18.84 -10.31
CA GLN A 93 12.15 -20.21 -9.97
C GLN A 93 12.08 -21.16 -11.18
N ARG A 94 11.14 -20.93 -12.11
CA ARG A 94 11.01 -21.71 -13.34
C ARG A 94 12.07 -21.35 -14.38
N SER A 95 12.51 -20.09 -14.41
CA SER A 95 13.51 -19.59 -15.35
C SER A 95 14.89 -20.27 -15.23
N SER A 96 15.16 -20.94 -14.10
CA SER A 96 16.35 -21.79 -13.91
C SER A 96 17.68 -21.09 -14.24
N GLY A 97 17.83 -19.84 -13.79
CA GLY A 97 19.03 -19.04 -14.01
C GLY A 97 19.04 -18.25 -15.32
N GLN A 98 17.91 -18.20 -16.04
CA GLN A 98 17.72 -17.42 -17.25
C GLN A 98 16.95 -16.12 -16.98
N VAL A 99 17.08 -15.16 -17.90
CA VAL A 99 16.35 -13.90 -17.88
C VAL A 99 14.83 -14.14 -18.01
N CYS A 100 13.99 -13.43 -17.25
CA CYS A 100 12.54 -13.69 -17.16
C CYS A 100 11.64 -12.46 -16.97
N LEU A 101 12.16 -11.23 -17.10
CA LEU A 101 11.41 -10.00 -16.87
C LEU A 101 10.26 -9.80 -17.88
N TYR A 102 10.41 -10.29 -19.11
CA TYR A 102 9.30 -10.26 -20.07
C TYR A 102 8.11 -11.11 -19.58
N GLU A 103 8.40 -12.32 -19.09
CA GLU A 103 7.37 -13.20 -18.51
C GLU A 103 6.77 -12.62 -17.23
N TRP A 104 7.56 -11.90 -16.42
CA TRP A 104 7.05 -11.15 -15.28
C TRP A 104 5.98 -10.12 -15.70
N ILE A 105 6.28 -9.32 -16.72
CA ILE A 105 5.40 -8.25 -17.19
C ILE A 105 4.13 -8.83 -17.81
N GLU A 106 4.26 -9.79 -18.72
CA GLU A 106 3.11 -10.41 -19.38
C GLU A 106 2.30 -11.30 -18.43
N GLY A 107 2.93 -11.95 -17.44
CA GLY A 107 2.21 -12.72 -16.41
C GLY A 107 1.29 -11.84 -15.55
N VAL A 108 1.75 -10.65 -15.17
CA VAL A 108 0.90 -9.68 -14.45
C VAL A 108 -0.18 -9.11 -15.38
N ARG A 109 0.17 -8.81 -16.63
CA ARG A 109 -0.78 -8.33 -17.64
C ARG A 109 -1.89 -9.34 -17.91
N ASP A 110 -1.56 -10.61 -18.05
CA ASP A 110 -2.52 -11.65 -18.39
C ASP A 110 -3.58 -11.85 -17.32
N VAL A 111 -3.18 -11.75 -16.04
CA VAL A 111 -4.07 -11.97 -14.90
C VAL A 111 -4.86 -10.70 -14.53
N TYR A 112 -4.25 -9.52 -14.67
CA TYR A 112 -4.78 -8.28 -14.10
C TYR A 112 -5.10 -7.17 -15.11
N ALA A 113 -4.73 -7.32 -16.38
CA ALA A 113 -5.01 -6.33 -17.42
C ALA A 113 -6.06 -6.78 -18.46
N ASN A 114 -6.27 -8.09 -18.64
CA ASN A 114 -7.22 -8.61 -19.62
C ASN A 114 -8.68 -8.58 -19.10
N ASP A 115 -9.55 -7.84 -19.80
CA ASP A 115 -11.01 -7.89 -19.66
C ASP A 115 -11.59 -8.93 -20.64
N GLU A 116 -12.04 -10.10 -20.15
CA GLU A 116 -13.22 -10.82 -20.68
C GLU A 116 -13.91 -11.59 -19.53
N ASP A 117 -15.12 -11.14 -19.16
CA ASP A 117 -16.19 -11.79 -18.37
C ASP A 117 -15.84 -12.55 -17.07
N VAL A 118 -16.14 -11.92 -15.91
CA VAL A 118 -16.64 -12.67 -14.74
C VAL A 118 -18.03 -12.18 -14.40
N ASP A 119 -19.00 -12.96 -14.86
CA ASP A 119 -20.41 -12.89 -14.55
C ASP A 119 -20.67 -12.81 -13.03
N LEU A 120 -21.51 -11.86 -12.66
CA LEU A 120 -21.94 -11.50 -11.30
C LEU A 120 -22.92 -12.55 -10.70
N SER A 121 -22.78 -13.82 -11.08
CA SER A 121 -23.72 -14.91 -10.76
C SER A 121 -23.22 -15.97 -9.78
N SER A 122 -21.94 -15.95 -9.36
CA SER A 122 -21.39 -16.99 -8.48
C SER A 122 -21.43 -16.71 -6.97
N LEU A 123 -22.00 -15.58 -6.53
CA LEU A 123 -22.37 -15.38 -5.12
C LEU A 123 -23.69 -16.08 -4.79
N SER A 124 -23.65 -17.42 -4.72
CA SER A 124 -24.67 -18.20 -4.02
C SER A 124 -24.12 -18.65 -2.67
N ILE A 125 -24.73 -18.15 -1.60
CA ILE A 125 -24.59 -18.64 -0.24
C ILE A 125 -25.55 -19.83 -0.08
N SER A 126 -25.01 -21.02 0.24
CA SER A 126 -25.65 -22.09 1.03
C SER A 126 -24.59 -23.16 1.33
N ASP A 127 -24.03 -23.22 2.54
CA ASP A 127 -24.53 -23.93 3.73
C ASP A 127 -24.59 -25.46 3.58
N SER A 128 -23.65 -26.17 4.24
CA SER A 128 -23.85 -27.42 5.03
C SER A 128 -22.63 -28.36 5.03
N LYS A 129 -22.07 -28.52 6.25
CA LYS A 129 -21.51 -29.72 6.93
C LYS A 129 -21.03 -30.94 6.12
N GLU A 130 -19.83 -31.43 6.50
CA GLU A 130 -19.51 -32.74 7.13
C GLU A 130 -18.13 -33.27 6.71
N GLY A 131 -17.45 -33.98 7.62
CA GLY A 131 -16.59 -35.11 7.22
C GLY A 131 -15.11 -35.03 7.60
N VAL A 132 -14.79 -35.60 8.77
CA VAL A 132 -13.46 -36.05 9.20
C VAL A 132 -13.02 -37.24 8.35
N GLN A 133 -11.76 -37.30 7.88
CA GLN A 133 -10.89 -38.48 8.10
C GLN A 133 -9.42 -38.31 7.65
N GLU A 134 -8.58 -38.87 8.51
CA GLU A 134 -7.13 -39.08 8.49
C GLU A 134 -6.61 -39.77 7.21
N ALA A 135 -5.35 -39.49 6.85
CA ALA A 135 -4.35 -40.55 6.66
C ALA A 135 -2.92 -40.00 6.69
N SER A 136 -2.16 -40.61 7.57
CA SER A 136 -0.76 -40.45 7.90
C SER A 136 0.17 -41.16 6.91
N ARG A 137 1.38 -40.62 6.67
CA ARG A 137 2.60 -41.44 6.55
C ARG A 137 3.90 -40.65 6.79
N ALA A 138 4.50 -40.96 7.94
CA ALA A 138 5.91 -41.08 8.30
C ALA A 138 6.92 -41.32 7.13
N THR A 139 8.23 -41.06 7.17
CA THR A 139 9.21 -40.49 8.15
C THR A 139 10.64 -40.65 7.53
N MET A 140 11.58 -39.78 7.92
CA MET A 140 13.06 -39.94 8.06
C MET A 140 14.08 -39.74 6.91
N GLY A 141 15.13 -38.97 7.28
CA GLY A 141 16.50 -38.90 6.73
C GLY A 141 17.00 -37.45 6.62
N GLN A 142 17.51 -36.79 7.70
CA GLN A 142 18.94 -36.56 8.03
C GLN A 142 19.76 -36.04 6.82
N GLU A 143 20.46 -34.90 6.85
CA GLU A 143 21.58 -34.50 7.73
C GLU A 143 21.76 -32.96 7.82
N GLN A 144 22.36 -32.49 8.92
CA GLN A 144 22.87 -31.12 9.13
C GLN A 144 24.33 -31.05 8.66
N GLU A 145 24.76 -29.90 8.13
CA GLU A 145 26.00 -29.22 8.55
C GLU A 145 26.00 -27.74 8.12
N GLU A 146 26.59 -26.92 8.99
CA GLU A 146 26.51 -25.46 9.14
C GLU A 146 27.29 -24.66 8.06
N ASP A 147 26.78 -23.50 7.64
CA ASP A 147 27.65 -22.34 7.40
C ASP A 147 26.96 -21.05 7.88
N ASP A 148 27.67 -20.35 8.75
CA ASP A 148 27.23 -19.23 9.57
C ASP A 148 27.49 -17.92 8.82
N ALA A 149 26.45 -17.39 8.17
CA ALA A 149 26.40 -15.98 7.78
C ALA A 149 24.98 -15.45 8.01
N PRO A 150 24.80 -14.32 8.70
CA PRO A 150 23.46 -13.79 8.89
C PRO A 150 22.88 -13.42 7.52
N PRO A 151 21.59 -13.67 7.25
CA PRO A 151 20.98 -13.17 6.04
C PRO A 151 21.17 -11.66 6.03
N VAL A 152 21.80 -11.15 4.97
CA VAL A 152 21.95 -9.71 4.75
C VAL A 152 20.54 -9.15 4.68
N SER A 153 20.07 -8.60 5.80
CA SER A 153 18.77 -7.96 5.88
C SER A 153 18.81 -6.82 4.88
N PHE A 154 18.06 -6.96 3.78
CA PHE A 154 17.80 -5.86 2.87
C PHE A 154 17.12 -4.76 3.69
N ILE A 155 17.88 -3.72 4.03
CA ILE A 155 17.36 -2.56 4.73
C ILE A 155 16.57 -1.79 3.67
N SER A 156 15.26 -2.02 3.60
CA SER A 156 14.33 -1.21 2.82
C SER A 156 14.63 0.26 3.08
N ASP A 157 14.88 1.06 2.04
CA ASP A 157 15.00 2.51 2.19
C ASP A 157 13.69 3.02 2.82
N PRO A 158 13.72 3.48 4.07
CA PRO A 158 12.49 3.86 4.75
C PRO A 158 11.77 4.99 3.99
N GLN A 159 12.50 5.84 3.25
CA GLN A 159 11.97 7.03 2.57
C GLN A 159 11.06 6.70 1.38
N THR A 160 11.18 5.50 0.78
CA THR A 160 10.31 5.04 -0.32
C THR A 160 9.07 4.30 0.18
N LEU A 161 8.99 3.95 1.47
CA LEU A 161 7.84 3.27 2.05
C LEU A 161 6.59 4.14 1.98
N ARG A 162 5.52 3.65 1.33
CA ARG A 162 4.21 4.31 1.39
C ARG A 162 3.85 4.64 2.85
N PRO A 163 3.31 5.83 3.16
CA PRO A 163 2.89 6.15 4.50
C PRO A 163 1.84 5.14 4.97
N ARG A 164 2.23 4.25 5.88
CA ARG A 164 1.34 3.34 6.58
C ARG A 164 1.45 3.60 8.07
N VAL A 165 0.39 3.34 8.79
CA VAL A 165 0.36 3.51 10.26
C VAL A 165 1.49 2.71 10.89
N ARG A 166 1.64 1.45 10.47
CA ARG A 166 2.61 0.50 11.06
C ARG A 166 4.06 0.82 10.74
N THR A 167 4.33 1.57 9.67
CA THR A 167 5.67 1.96 9.26
C THR A 167 6.00 3.41 9.60
N ALA A 168 5.06 4.14 10.22
CA ALA A 168 5.17 5.58 10.48
C ALA A 168 6.40 5.95 11.31
N GLN A 169 6.85 5.09 12.21
CA GLN A 169 8.02 5.34 13.06
C GLN A 169 9.36 4.99 12.40
N LEU A 170 9.38 4.33 11.23
CA LEU A 170 10.62 3.87 10.58
C LEU A 170 11.38 5.00 9.87
N VAL A 171 10.68 6.05 9.45
CA VAL A 171 11.27 7.29 8.92
C VAL A 171 10.83 8.42 9.81
N ARG A 172 11.78 9.11 10.42
CA ARG A 172 11.52 10.32 11.19
C ARG A 172 12.17 11.51 10.51
N ASP A 173 11.46 12.64 10.50
CA ASP A 173 11.96 13.93 10.04
C ASP A 173 11.58 14.97 11.11
N PRO A 174 12.38 15.12 12.18
CA PRO A 174 12.03 15.95 13.32
C PRO A 174 11.75 17.41 12.97
N GLU A 175 12.41 17.94 11.94
CA GLU A 175 12.18 19.32 11.49
C GLU A 175 10.81 19.46 10.84
N ARG A 176 10.42 18.51 9.97
CA ARG A 176 9.08 18.49 9.37
C ARG A 176 8.01 18.20 10.40
N GLU A 177 8.28 17.28 11.32
CA GLU A 177 7.38 16.94 12.42
C GLU A 177 7.10 18.17 13.30
N ALA A 178 8.14 18.94 13.66
CA ALA A 178 7.98 20.17 14.43
C ALA A 178 7.15 21.24 13.70
N ARG A 179 7.21 21.30 12.36
CA ARG A 179 6.37 22.20 11.55
C ARG A 179 4.91 21.74 11.50
N LEU A 180 4.66 20.44 11.41
CA LEU A 180 3.31 19.87 11.26
C LEU A 180 2.57 19.73 12.59
N ALA A 181 3.26 19.38 13.68
CA ALA A 181 2.67 19.15 14.99
C ALA A 181 1.66 20.24 15.45
N PRO A 182 1.95 21.55 15.34
CA PRO A 182 0.98 22.58 15.74
C PRO A 182 -0.22 22.73 14.78
N LEU A 183 -0.15 22.15 13.58
CA LEU A 183 -1.20 22.20 12.56
C LEU A 183 -2.15 21.00 12.63
N ILE A 184 -1.84 19.99 13.46
CA ILE A 184 -2.71 18.83 13.64
C ILE A 184 -3.96 19.26 14.42
N PHE A 185 -5.11 19.09 13.78
CA PHE A 185 -6.40 19.26 14.41
C PHE A 185 -6.92 17.92 14.91
N HIS A 186 -7.18 17.83 16.21
CA HIS A 186 -7.80 16.65 16.84
C HIS A 186 -9.30 16.92 17.04
N GLY A 187 -10.14 16.15 16.37
CA GLY A 187 -11.59 16.21 16.56
C GLY A 187 -12.01 15.73 17.95
N LYS A 188 -13.24 16.07 18.35
CA LYS A 188 -13.78 15.63 19.64
C LYS A 188 -14.03 14.11 19.62
N PRO A 189 -13.49 13.34 20.58
CA PRO A 189 -13.76 11.91 20.65
C PRO A 189 -15.21 11.65 21.07
N PHE A 190 -15.84 10.65 20.46
CA PHE A 190 -17.16 10.16 20.87
C PHE A 190 -17.20 8.64 20.97
N THR A 191 -18.12 8.13 21.78
CA THR A 191 -18.23 6.70 22.10
C THR A 191 -19.63 6.18 21.77
N ASP A 192 -19.69 5.06 21.05
CA ASP A 192 -20.91 4.26 20.84
C ASP A 192 -20.64 2.81 21.23
N ARG A 193 -21.53 2.20 22.03
CA ARG A 193 -21.40 0.83 22.51
C ARG A 193 -19.98 0.49 22.96
N LYS A 194 -19.41 1.36 23.81
CA LYS A 194 -18.05 1.34 24.35
C LYS A 194 -16.90 1.49 23.34
N SER A 195 -17.17 1.46 22.03
CA SER A 195 -16.16 1.77 21.01
C SER A 195 -16.03 3.27 20.88
N THR A 196 -14.80 3.78 20.94
CA THR A 196 -14.52 5.22 20.84
C THR A 196 -13.87 5.54 19.51
N PHE A 197 -14.25 6.67 18.91
CA PHE A 197 -13.74 7.16 17.64
C PHE A 197 -13.23 8.59 17.82
N GLN A 198 -12.12 8.90 17.17
CA GLN A 198 -11.57 10.25 17.10
C GLN A 198 -10.96 10.47 15.72
N GLY A 199 -11.22 11.63 15.11
CA GLY A 199 -10.55 12.04 13.89
C GLY A 199 -9.37 12.96 14.18
N HIS A 200 -8.36 12.89 13.32
CA HIS A 200 -7.15 13.70 13.33
C HIS A 200 -6.93 14.19 11.91
N ALA A 201 -6.75 15.48 11.69
CA ALA A 201 -6.51 16.04 10.37
C ALA A 201 -5.31 16.97 10.38
N CYS A 202 -4.54 16.98 9.31
CA CYS A 202 -3.36 17.82 9.15
C CYS A 202 -3.28 18.33 7.71
N PRO A 203 -2.93 19.61 7.49
CA PRO A 203 -2.57 20.07 6.15
C PRO A 203 -1.30 19.36 5.69
N VAL A 204 -1.29 18.93 4.42
CA VAL A 204 -0.16 18.20 3.81
C VAL A 204 0.05 18.66 2.37
N HIS A 205 1.31 18.76 1.97
CA HIS A 205 1.71 19.18 0.61
C HIS A 205 2.59 18.16 -0.09
N SER A 206 3.09 17.16 0.63
CA SER A 206 3.85 16.04 0.06
C SER A 206 3.59 14.73 0.82
N VAL A 207 4.03 13.61 0.26
CA VAL A 207 3.91 12.28 0.89
C VAL A 207 4.72 12.22 2.19
N GLU A 208 5.82 12.96 2.27
CA GLU A 208 6.66 13.09 3.47
C GLU A 208 5.94 13.83 4.59
N ASP A 209 5.06 14.79 4.27
CA ASP A 209 4.20 15.42 5.27
C ASP A 209 3.23 14.41 5.86
N VAL A 210 2.62 13.56 5.03
CA VAL A 210 1.72 12.48 5.49
C VAL A 210 2.47 11.51 6.40
N ARG A 211 3.70 11.15 6.02
CA ARG A 211 4.54 10.25 6.84
C ARG A 211 4.88 10.86 8.20
N SER A 212 5.28 12.14 8.21
CA SER A 212 5.59 12.86 9.45
C SER A 212 4.34 13.07 10.32
N PHE A 213 3.19 13.34 9.71
CA PHE A 213 1.90 13.41 10.40
C PHE A 213 1.57 12.09 11.10
N LEU A 214 1.71 10.95 10.41
CA LEU A 214 1.53 9.63 11.03
C LEU A 214 2.53 9.40 12.16
N ALA A 215 3.80 9.74 11.97
CA ALA A 215 4.84 9.57 12.98
C ALA A 215 4.50 10.32 14.28
N ILE A 216 4.04 11.58 14.18
CA ILE A 216 3.59 12.37 15.33
C ILE A 216 2.39 11.70 16.02
N LEU A 217 1.40 11.21 15.26
CA LEU A 217 0.24 10.54 15.86
C LEU A 217 0.64 9.25 16.59
N MET A 218 1.58 8.49 16.04
CA MET A 218 2.06 7.24 16.64
C MET A 218 3.00 7.47 17.85
N ASP A 219 3.43 8.70 18.13
CA ASP A 219 4.12 9.03 19.40
C ASP A 219 3.14 9.05 20.59
N ASP A 220 1.85 9.30 20.36
CA ASP A 220 0.84 9.16 21.40
C ASP A 220 0.52 7.68 21.62
N ARG A 221 1.01 7.13 22.75
CA ARG A 221 0.76 5.74 23.17
C ARG A 221 -0.71 5.35 23.19
N LYS A 222 -1.64 6.30 23.37
CA LYS A 222 -3.07 6.00 23.34
C LYS A 222 -3.52 5.70 21.90
N ILE A 223 -3.04 6.48 20.93
CA ILE A 223 -3.35 6.31 19.50
C ILE A 223 -2.64 5.08 18.95
N GLU A 224 -1.36 4.90 19.27
CA GLU A 224 -0.56 3.73 18.88
C GLU A 224 -1.23 2.41 19.32
N ARG A 225 -1.80 2.36 20.53
CA ARG A 225 -2.46 1.17 21.10
C ARG A 225 -3.92 1.02 20.67
N ALA A 226 -4.44 1.90 19.83
CA ALA A 226 -5.76 1.74 19.24
C ALA A 226 -5.82 0.48 18.37
N ILE A 227 -7.02 -0.03 18.11
CA ILE A 227 -7.16 -1.23 17.27
C ILE A 227 -7.02 -0.92 15.79
N HIS A 228 -7.35 0.30 15.38
CA HIS A 228 -7.26 0.78 14.00
C HIS A 228 -6.98 2.29 13.98
N ASN A 229 -6.09 2.73 13.09
CA ASN A 229 -5.76 4.11 12.78
C ASN A 229 -5.91 4.38 11.28
N MET A 230 -7.13 4.36 10.77
CA MET A 230 -7.41 4.37 9.33
C MET A 230 -7.03 5.73 8.71
N LEU A 231 -6.17 5.73 7.70
CA LEU A 231 -5.64 6.92 7.02
C LEU A 231 -6.32 7.11 5.66
N ALA A 232 -6.55 8.37 5.28
CA ALA A 232 -6.67 8.78 3.89
C ALA A 232 -6.06 10.17 3.70
N TYR A 233 -5.53 10.45 2.52
CA TYR A 233 -5.05 11.79 2.19
C TYR A 233 -5.28 12.12 0.72
N ARG A 234 -5.35 13.42 0.43
CA ARG A 234 -5.48 13.94 -0.93
C ARG A 234 -4.71 15.25 -1.05
N ILE A 235 -3.64 15.23 -1.84
CA ILE A 235 -2.76 16.37 -2.15
C ILE A 235 -3.04 16.80 -3.59
N VAL A 236 -3.28 18.10 -3.77
CA VAL A 236 -3.65 18.69 -5.07
C VAL A 236 -2.68 19.81 -5.39
N GLY A 237 -1.88 19.58 -6.43
CA GLY A 237 -1.02 20.57 -7.08
C GLY A 237 -1.19 20.50 -8.59
N ASP A 238 -0.09 20.37 -9.33
CA ASP A 238 -0.12 20.13 -10.78
C ASP A 238 -0.75 18.77 -11.13
N PHE A 239 -0.59 17.80 -10.23
CA PHE A 239 -1.23 16.49 -10.26
C PHE A 239 -1.93 16.22 -8.92
N VAL A 240 -2.84 15.24 -8.91
CA VAL A 240 -3.56 14.82 -7.71
C VAL A 240 -2.92 13.55 -7.17
N ILE A 241 -2.36 13.61 -5.97
CA ILE A 241 -1.81 12.46 -5.25
C ILE A 241 -2.77 12.10 -4.13
N LYS A 242 -3.25 10.86 -4.10
CA LYS A 242 -4.15 10.34 -3.06
C LYS A 242 -3.83 8.89 -2.76
N ASP A 243 -3.87 8.52 -1.48
CA ASP A 243 -3.77 7.13 -1.04
C ASP A 243 -4.49 6.95 0.30
N ASN A 244 -4.57 5.72 0.80
CA ASN A 244 -5.22 5.37 2.06
C ASN A 244 -4.61 4.13 2.72
N ASP A 245 -4.80 3.99 4.02
CA ASP A 245 -4.43 2.81 4.81
C ASP A 245 -5.64 2.38 5.64
N GLU A 246 -5.99 1.09 5.57
CA GLU A 246 -7.13 0.52 6.28
C GLU A 246 -6.77 0.11 7.72
N ASP A 247 -5.48 -0.09 8.03
CA ASP A 247 -4.97 -0.55 9.32
C ASP A 247 -5.83 -1.67 9.97
N GLY A 248 -6.17 -2.69 9.18
CA GLY A 248 -6.95 -3.85 9.63
C GLY A 248 -8.46 -3.62 9.78
N GLU A 249 -9.00 -2.45 9.41
CA GLU A 249 -10.43 -2.19 9.28
C GLU A 249 -10.83 -2.14 7.79
N ASP A 250 -11.11 -3.31 7.23
CA ASP A 250 -11.39 -3.50 5.80
C ASP A 250 -12.37 -2.45 5.24
N ALA A 251 -12.01 -1.87 4.09
CA ALA A 251 -12.74 -0.83 3.37
C ALA A 251 -12.87 0.53 4.08
N ALA A 252 -12.33 0.74 5.28
CA ALA A 252 -12.42 2.04 5.95
C ALA A 252 -11.55 3.11 5.27
N GLY A 253 -10.32 2.77 4.90
CA GLY A 253 -9.40 3.69 4.21
C GLY A 253 -9.96 4.18 2.87
N SER A 254 -10.47 3.26 2.04
CA SER A 254 -11.08 3.62 0.75
C SER A 254 -12.35 4.48 0.92
N LYS A 255 -13.17 4.22 1.94
CA LYS A 255 -14.33 5.07 2.27
C LYS A 255 -13.92 6.47 2.73
N LEU A 256 -12.85 6.59 3.51
CA LEU A 256 -12.30 7.89 3.91
C LEU A 256 -11.74 8.66 2.72
N SER A 257 -11.01 7.99 1.82
CA SER A 257 -10.53 8.60 0.58
C SER A 257 -11.69 9.14 -0.27
N HIS A 258 -12.74 8.33 -0.44
CA HIS A 258 -13.94 8.78 -1.13
C HIS A 258 -14.65 9.95 -0.43
N LEU A 259 -14.66 9.98 0.92
CA LEU A 259 -15.17 11.11 1.68
C LEU A 259 -14.41 12.41 1.36
N LEU A 260 -13.08 12.36 1.25
CA LEU A 260 -12.27 13.53 0.88
C LEU A 260 -12.64 14.04 -0.52
N GLU A 261 -12.88 13.15 -1.47
CA GLU A 261 -13.33 13.51 -2.82
C GLU A 261 -14.71 14.18 -2.80
N LEU A 262 -15.69 13.56 -2.13
CA LEU A 262 -17.06 14.09 -2.04
C LEU A 262 -17.12 15.46 -1.36
N THR A 263 -16.27 15.65 -0.35
CA THR A 263 -16.16 16.91 0.39
C THR A 263 -15.19 17.90 -0.23
N LYS A 264 -14.57 17.55 -1.38
CA LYS A 264 -13.53 18.34 -2.06
C LYS A 264 -12.47 18.85 -1.09
N ALA A 265 -12.11 18.00 -0.13
CA ALA A 265 -11.04 18.26 0.80
C ALA A 265 -9.72 18.06 0.05
N GLU A 266 -8.87 19.09 0.04
CA GLU A 266 -7.63 19.12 -0.74
C GLU A 266 -6.48 19.49 0.19
N ASN A 267 -5.29 18.98 -0.11
CA ASN A 267 -4.07 19.22 0.66
C ASN A 267 -4.22 18.88 2.15
N VAL A 268 -4.89 17.75 2.42
CA VAL A 268 -5.19 17.29 3.77
C VAL A 268 -5.00 15.78 3.89
N ALA A 269 -4.47 15.37 5.04
CA ALA A 269 -4.48 13.99 5.51
C ALA A 269 -5.44 13.88 6.70
N VAL A 270 -6.18 12.78 6.76
CA VAL A 270 -7.07 12.46 7.87
C VAL A 270 -6.76 11.05 8.38
N VAL A 271 -6.62 10.91 9.69
CA VAL A 271 -6.57 9.62 10.39
C VAL A 271 -7.78 9.54 11.31
N VAL A 272 -8.52 8.44 11.23
CA VAL A 272 -9.52 8.12 12.25
C VAL A 272 -8.96 7.03 13.14
N THR A 273 -8.94 7.29 14.44
CA THR A 273 -8.52 6.33 15.45
C THR A 273 -9.74 5.69 16.09
N ARG A 274 -9.74 4.35 16.18
CA ARG A 274 -10.80 3.57 16.82
C ARG A 274 -10.25 2.74 17.98
N TRP A 275 -10.85 2.89 19.16
CA TRP A 275 -10.61 2.03 20.32
C TRP A 275 -11.78 1.06 20.50
N PHE A 276 -11.50 -0.25 20.55
CA PHE A 276 -12.53 -1.27 20.71
C PHE A 276 -13.12 -1.28 22.11
N GLY A 277 -14.45 -1.32 22.18
CA GLY A 277 -15.19 -1.38 23.44
C GLY A 277 -15.57 -2.77 23.94
N GLY A 278 -15.20 -3.85 23.23
CA GLY A 278 -15.67 -5.21 23.51
C GLY A 278 -17.00 -5.59 22.84
N ILE A 279 -17.61 -4.69 22.06
CA ILE A 279 -18.89 -4.92 21.37
C ILE A 279 -18.70 -4.71 19.87
N LEU A 280 -19.04 -5.73 19.07
CA LEU A 280 -19.03 -5.62 17.61
C LEU A 280 -20.15 -4.69 17.14
N LEU A 281 -19.77 -3.61 16.48
CA LEU A 281 -20.70 -2.62 15.93
C LEU A 281 -21.30 -3.04 14.58
N GLY A 282 -20.73 -4.06 13.92
CA GLY A 282 -21.12 -4.43 12.57
C GLY A 282 -20.92 -3.25 11.60
N PRO A 283 -21.75 -3.10 10.55
CA PRO A 283 -21.63 -2.04 9.56
C PRO A 283 -21.75 -0.60 10.12
N ASP A 284 -22.36 -0.41 11.30
CA ASP A 284 -22.56 0.93 11.87
C ASP A 284 -21.25 1.65 12.19
N ARG A 285 -20.16 0.91 12.44
CA ARG A 285 -18.83 1.51 12.67
C ARG A 285 -18.38 2.39 11.52
N PHE A 286 -18.74 2.06 10.27
CA PHE A 286 -18.39 2.88 9.11
C PHE A 286 -19.14 4.21 9.09
N LYS A 287 -20.33 4.28 9.68
CA LYS A 287 -21.03 5.55 9.88
C LYS A 287 -20.25 6.41 10.87
N HIS A 288 -19.81 5.83 11.99
CA HIS A 288 -19.03 6.53 13.01
C HIS A 288 -17.67 7.01 12.49
N ILE A 289 -16.96 6.17 11.71
CA ILE A 289 -15.69 6.55 11.06
C ILE A 289 -15.89 7.77 10.15
N ASN A 290 -16.91 7.73 9.29
CA ASN A 290 -17.20 8.84 8.39
C ASN A 290 -17.66 10.11 9.12
N THR A 291 -18.44 9.97 10.20
CA THR A 291 -18.85 11.10 11.04
C THR A 291 -17.63 11.74 11.70
N ALA A 292 -16.77 10.94 12.35
CA ALA A 292 -15.55 11.43 12.99
C ALA A 292 -14.65 12.19 12.01
N ALA A 293 -14.42 11.62 10.82
CA ALA A 293 -13.62 12.27 9.78
C ALA A 293 -14.27 13.57 9.29
N ARG A 294 -15.56 13.56 8.97
CA ARG A 294 -16.27 14.75 8.46
C ARG A 294 -16.29 15.89 9.48
N GLU A 295 -16.61 15.59 10.74
CA GLU A 295 -16.63 16.59 11.81
C GLU A 295 -15.23 17.18 12.01
N THR A 296 -14.19 16.34 12.02
CA THR A 296 -12.80 16.80 12.13
C THR A 296 -12.39 17.71 10.96
N LEU A 297 -12.77 17.36 9.73
CA LEU A 297 -12.48 18.18 8.55
C LEU A 297 -13.25 19.52 8.57
N GLU A 298 -14.51 19.50 9.01
CA GLU A 298 -15.35 20.69 9.12
C GLU A 298 -14.86 21.64 10.22
N GLU A 299 -14.65 21.13 11.44
CA GLU A 299 -14.19 21.92 12.58
C GLU A 299 -12.74 22.39 12.43
N GLY A 300 -11.90 21.58 11.78
CA GLY A 300 -10.51 21.92 11.45
C GLY A 300 -10.37 22.90 10.28
N GLY A 301 -11.46 23.29 9.62
CA GLY A 301 -11.43 24.27 8.53
C GLY A 301 -10.85 23.74 7.21
N PHE A 302 -10.81 22.43 7.01
CA PHE A 302 -10.28 21.78 5.81
C PHE A 302 -11.29 21.70 4.66
N LEU A 303 -12.53 22.11 4.90
CA LEU A 303 -13.61 22.09 3.91
C LEU A 303 -13.91 23.50 3.38
N ALA A 304 -14.15 23.61 2.08
CA ALA A 304 -14.56 24.88 1.48
C ALA A 304 -15.90 25.39 2.05
N ALA A 305 -16.00 26.70 2.26
CA ALA A 305 -17.19 27.34 2.85
C ALA A 305 -18.52 27.06 2.09
N SER A 306 -18.44 26.77 0.79
CA SER A 306 -19.59 26.40 -0.05
C SER A 306 -20.23 25.07 0.35
N ILE A 307 -19.45 24.15 0.92
CA ILE A 307 -19.87 22.81 1.32
C ILE A 307 -20.51 22.83 2.72
N LEU A 308 -19.96 23.64 3.64
CA LEU A 308 -20.48 23.84 5.00
C LEU A 308 -21.94 24.37 5.01
N ASN A 309 -22.27 25.24 4.05
CA ASN A 309 -23.60 25.85 3.95
C ASN A 309 -24.70 24.87 3.48
N HIS A 310 -24.35 23.78 2.79
CA HIS A 310 -25.30 22.75 2.38
C HIS A 310 -25.68 21.79 3.53
N SER A 311 -24.74 21.52 4.45
CA SER A 311 -24.97 20.66 5.62
C SER A 311 -25.95 21.28 6.63
N LYS A 312 -25.75 22.57 6.96
CA LYS A 312 -26.61 23.30 7.91
C LYS A 312 -28.06 23.47 7.45
N LYS A 313 -28.34 23.43 6.14
CA LYS A 313 -29.72 23.46 5.60
C LYS A 313 -30.46 22.11 5.74
N LYS A 314 -29.74 20.97 5.79
CA LYS A 314 -30.36 19.64 5.93
C LYS A 314 -30.75 19.32 7.38
N ASN A 315 -29.99 19.78 8.38
CA ASN A 315 -30.29 19.53 9.81
C ASN A 315 -31.36 20.48 10.40
N LYS A 316 -32.01 21.30 9.58
CA LYS A 316 -33.04 22.27 10.01
C LYS A 316 -34.47 21.88 9.58
N LYS A 317 -34.69 20.61 9.20
CA LYS A 317 -36.00 20.06 8.85
C LYS A 317 -36.40 18.95 9.80
#